data_AF-A0A1Y1X544-F1
#
_entry.id   AF-A0A1Y1X544-F1
#
_cell.length_a   1.000
_cell.length_b   1.000
_cell.length_c   1.000
_cell.angle_alpha   90.00
_cell.angle_beta   90.00
_cell.angle_gamma   90.00
#
_symmetry.space_group_name_H-M   'P 1'
#
loop_
_entity.id
_entity.type
_entity.pdbx_description
1 polymer ?
#
loop_
_entity_poly.entity_id
_entity_poly.type
_entity_poly.pdbx_seq_one_letter_code
_entity_poly.pdbx_strand_id
1 'polypeptide(L)'
;MCNNTSPVIDDWCFNKHFSYEQLKPYFVNPEILLKQHEPNKPRSYLLITFGFLSFFFLALTLIIHGKYQCSKGYSKSLAYTILIGEFFIVFGNCINQAFITKIQCYILFFTISVGVPFIFLGVVGKVLLLYVEYINTLKKEKINSLEKFNGLFMKSDLEHINSETLRDSNSSARLSFSSIPKGFPCMKYVTEKNILILVYTVDIICVIYSFLAQRKSKFYKINNEYGYCNHGPWEFIPLYIILYISTIVSTIIYGRILYLQNRKVRVPKKVIFYIFIGLFIFILYLGFSYSPTLHFKFFFVTREMILSVFVIYVHILFIGGPVYRMLNMVYLQENLNRSMDSLKFVIDNPELYNEFSKYCTVELCIENLLFHKRITKLKDEIAEYENIKSHKSKREIEDFEKMKIIQAKRPGDVKFNPFNNEEGNNGGSLDVIYEYYNDYYNKNDRYINNNFNTLGMTSNNLNDFDEIKSYKNNVNNNYIPIIFINDVKDIYKKFIARDSIFEINISNSIYQKITNEINNGDEEFILKEIFDEADNEVLNILYTNIYGKFIKAQKNKKLFDDFELMINKSPEE
;
A
#
# COMPACT_ATOMS: atom_id res chain seq x y z
N MET A 1 -19.00 38.02 -28.32
CA MET A 1 -18.44 39.39 -28.36
C MET A 1 -19.47 40.28 -29.02
N CYS A 2 -19.89 41.36 -28.36
CA CYS A 2 -20.85 42.32 -28.92
C CYS A 2 -20.09 43.39 -29.71
N ASN A 3 -20.53 43.68 -30.93
CA ASN A 3 -19.98 44.81 -31.68
C ASN A 3 -20.70 46.09 -31.24
N ASN A 4 -20.13 46.79 -30.25
CA ASN A 4 -20.69 48.01 -29.67
C ASN A 4 -20.75 49.21 -30.65
N THR A 5 -20.35 49.03 -31.90
CA THR A 5 -20.40 50.07 -32.93
C THR A 5 -21.69 50.04 -33.76
N SER A 6 -22.52 48.99 -33.66
CA SER A 6 -23.80 48.97 -34.37
C SER A 6 -24.83 49.84 -33.63
N PRO A 7 -25.57 50.74 -34.30
CA PRO A 7 -26.68 51.48 -33.69
C PRO A 7 -27.94 50.61 -33.48
N VAL A 8 -27.95 49.37 -33.98
CA VAL A 8 -29.10 48.44 -33.87
C VAL A 8 -28.82 47.41 -32.77
N ILE A 9 -29.58 47.51 -31.68
CA ILE A 9 -29.45 46.66 -30.47
C ILE A 9 -29.59 45.16 -30.78
N ASP A 10 -30.41 44.81 -31.77
CA ASP A 10 -30.62 43.40 -32.16
C ASP A 10 -29.40 42.75 -32.82
N ASP A 11 -28.45 43.56 -33.32
CA ASP A 11 -27.20 43.09 -33.91
C ASP A 11 -26.08 42.93 -32.86
N TRP A 12 -26.33 43.32 -31.61
CA TRP A 12 -25.30 43.30 -30.57
C TRP A 12 -24.94 41.89 -30.11
N CYS A 13 -25.75 40.86 -30.37
CA CYS A 13 -25.55 39.54 -29.77
C CYS A 13 -25.47 38.40 -30.80
N PHE A 14 -24.32 37.73 -30.83
CA PHE A 14 -24.12 36.42 -31.47
C PHE A 14 -24.92 35.32 -30.72
N ASN A 15 -26.24 35.28 -30.93
CA ASN A 15 -27.16 34.12 -30.89
C ASN A 15 -28.57 34.61 -30.51
N LYS A 16 -29.51 34.53 -31.45
CA LYS A 16 -30.93 34.91 -31.31
C LYS A 16 -31.73 34.07 -30.28
N HIS A 17 -31.09 33.22 -29.48
CA HIS A 17 -31.79 32.26 -28.61
C HIS A 17 -32.05 32.74 -27.18
N PHE A 18 -31.40 33.81 -26.72
CA PHE A 18 -31.62 34.33 -25.37
C PHE A 18 -31.75 35.84 -25.41
N SER A 19 -32.82 36.37 -24.80
CA SER A 19 -32.99 37.82 -24.70
C SER A 19 -32.02 38.39 -23.67
N TYR A 20 -31.61 39.65 -23.85
CA TYR A 20 -30.75 40.38 -22.90
C TYR A 20 -31.30 40.31 -21.47
N GLU A 21 -32.63 40.37 -21.29
CA GLU A 21 -33.26 40.25 -19.97
C GLU A 21 -33.11 38.87 -19.32
N GLN A 22 -33.11 37.78 -20.10
CA GLN A 22 -32.87 36.44 -19.59
C GLN A 22 -31.40 36.24 -19.17
N LEU A 23 -30.50 36.99 -19.80
CA LEU A 23 -29.07 36.96 -19.51
C LEU A 23 -28.69 37.95 -18.39
N LYS A 24 -29.46 39.01 -18.19
CA LYS A 24 -29.26 40.06 -17.15
C LYS A 24 -28.95 39.53 -15.73
N PRO A 25 -29.60 38.47 -15.20
CA PRO A 25 -29.24 37.93 -13.88
C PRO A 25 -27.91 37.17 -13.85
N TYR A 26 -27.36 36.77 -15.00
CA TYR A 26 -26.08 36.05 -15.13
C TYR A 26 -24.91 36.97 -15.50
N PHE A 27 -25.17 38.11 -16.13
CA PHE A 27 -24.14 39.10 -16.45
C PHE A 27 -24.03 40.13 -15.33
N VAL A 28 -23.25 39.80 -14.30
CA VAL A 28 -22.75 40.79 -13.34
C VAL A 28 -21.67 41.61 -14.06
N ASN A 29 -22.10 42.62 -14.81
CA ASN A 29 -21.26 43.59 -15.52
C ASN A 29 -20.33 42.99 -16.63
N PRO A 30 -20.59 43.26 -17.93
CA PRO A 30 -19.74 42.80 -19.05
C PRO A 30 -18.27 43.21 -18.92
N GLU A 31 -17.97 44.34 -18.27
CA GLU A 31 -16.60 44.78 -17.97
C GLU A 31 -15.91 43.89 -16.93
N ILE A 32 -16.67 43.30 -15.99
CA ILE A 32 -16.13 42.30 -15.07
C ILE A 32 -15.80 41.04 -15.86
N LEU A 33 -16.67 40.56 -16.77
CA LEU A 33 -16.35 39.42 -17.65
C LEU A 33 -15.12 39.66 -18.55
N LEU A 34 -14.95 40.88 -19.07
CA LEU A 34 -13.75 41.27 -19.82
C LEU A 34 -12.50 41.35 -18.94
N LYS A 35 -12.58 41.93 -17.73
CA LYS A 35 -11.50 41.89 -16.72
C LYS A 35 -11.25 40.50 -16.12
N GLN A 36 -12.24 39.61 -16.17
CA GLN A 36 -12.15 38.20 -15.78
C GLN A 36 -11.39 37.37 -16.83
N HIS A 37 -11.42 37.81 -18.09
CA HIS A 37 -10.71 37.18 -19.22
C HIS A 37 -9.42 37.90 -19.63
N GLU A 38 -9.15 39.11 -19.10
CA GLU A 38 -7.78 39.61 -19.08
C GLU A 38 -6.93 38.55 -18.37
N PRO A 39 -5.80 38.13 -18.97
CA PRO A 39 -4.94 37.13 -18.39
C PRO A 39 -4.54 37.65 -17.02
N ASN A 40 -5.16 37.08 -15.99
CA ASN A 40 -4.87 37.41 -14.62
C ASN A 40 -3.46 36.89 -14.42
N LYS A 41 -2.46 37.75 -14.68
CA LYS A 41 -1.03 37.43 -14.74
C LYS A 41 -0.61 36.36 -13.72
N PRO A 42 -0.98 36.45 -12.42
CA PRO A 42 -0.65 35.40 -11.45
C PRO A 42 -1.15 33.99 -11.79
N ARG A 43 -2.36 33.84 -12.37
CA ARG A 43 -2.92 32.53 -12.77
C ARG A 43 -2.15 31.89 -13.91
N SER A 44 -1.84 32.69 -14.93
CA SER A 44 -1.02 32.23 -16.06
C SER A 44 0.39 31.83 -15.60
N TYR A 45 1.01 32.58 -14.69
CA TYR A 45 2.32 32.22 -14.14
C TYR A 45 2.28 30.89 -13.39
N LEU A 46 1.29 30.69 -12.52
CA LEU A 46 1.18 29.48 -11.71
C LEU A 46 0.96 28.22 -12.56
N LEU A 47 0.13 28.31 -13.62
CA LEU A 47 -0.06 27.20 -14.57
C LEU A 47 1.16 26.95 -15.45
N ILE A 48 1.89 27.99 -15.86
CA ILE A 48 3.16 27.83 -16.59
C ILE A 48 4.22 27.19 -15.68
N THR A 49 4.32 27.60 -14.42
CA THR A 49 5.22 27.01 -13.44
C THR A 49 4.89 25.54 -13.21
N PHE A 50 3.61 25.17 -13.09
CA PHE A 50 3.20 23.77 -13.04
C PHE A 50 3.50 23.01 -14.33
N GLY A 51 3.35 23.67 -15.48
CA GLY A 51 3.81 23.20 -16.78
C GLY A 51 5.26 22.73 -16.76
N PHE A 52 6.10 23.67 -16.39
CA PHE A 52 7.55 23.49 -16.35
C PHE A 52 7.95 22.45 -15.31
N LEU A 53 7.35 22.47 -14.12
CA LEU A 53 7.58 21.47 -13.07
C LEU A 53 7.21 20.06 -13.56
N SER A 54 6.05 19.90 -14.20
CA SER A 54 5.62 18.61 -14.73
C SER A 54 6.57 18.10 -15.80
N PHE A 55 7.02 18.97 -16.71
CA PHE A 55 8.03 18.61 -17.71
C PHE A 55 9.38 18.26 -17.09
N PHE A 56 9.83 19.02 -16.10
CA PHE A 56 11.06 18.77 -15.36
C PHE A 56 10.99 17.41 -14.65
N PHE A 57 9.91 17.13 -13.93
CA PHE A 57 9.74 15.85 -13.26
C PHE A 57 9.58 14.69 -14.24
N LEU A 58 8.94 14.92 -15.39
CA LEU A 58 8.86 13.96 -16.48
C LEU A 58 10.26 13.59 -16.99
N ALA A 59 11.07 14.58 -17.34
CA ALA A 59 12.46 14.38 -17.77
C ALA A 59 13.29 13.69 -16.68
N LEU A 60 13.18 14.16 -15.44
CA LEU A 60 13.88 13.57 -14.30
C LEU A 60 13.48 12.10 -14.09
N THR A 61 12.20 11.77 -14.21
CA THR A 61 11.69 10.41 -14.11
C THR A 61 12.23 9.55 -15.25
N LEU A 62 12.22 10.03 -16.49
CA LEU A 62 12.77 9.30 -17.63
C LEU A 62 14.27 9.03 -17.44
N ILE A 63 15.04 10.02 -16.97
CA ILE A 63 16.48 9.89 -16.69
C ILE A 63 16.73 8.89 -15.57
N ILE A 64 16.02 9.03 -14.45
CA ILE A 64 16.17 8.15 -13.29
C ILE A 64 15.77 6.73 -13.67
N HIS A 65 14.66 6.55 -14.38
CA HIS A 65 14.19 5.24 -14.77
C HIS A 65 15.06 4.58 -15.85
N GLY A 66 15.65 5.38 -16.74
CA GLY A 66 16.65 4.93 -17.69
C GLY A 66 17.98 4.55 -17.03
N LYS A 67 18.37 5.24 -15.94
CA LYS A 67 19.63 5.02 -15.22
C LYS A 67 19.54 3.94 -14.15
N TYR A 68 18.40 3.77 -13.50
CA TYR A 68 18.24 2.78 -12.45
C TYR A 68 17.17 1.84 -12.97
N GLN A 69 17.58 0.73 -13.58
CA GLN A 69 16.65 -0.27 -14.09
C GLN A 69 15.73 -0.69 -12.93
N CYS A 70 14.55 -0.08 -12.86
CA CYS A 70 13.69 -0.23 -11.69
C CYS A 70 13.36 -1.70 -11.44
N SER A 71 13.37 -2.06 -10.15
CA SER A 71 12.80 -3.26 -9.54
C SER A 71 11.76 -3.97 -10.42
N LYS A 72 11.93 -5.29 -10.60
CA LYS A 72 11.05 -6.18 -11.38
C LYS A 72 9.55 -6.08 -11.06
N GLY A 73 9.15 -5.42 -9.97
CA GLY A 73 7.75 -5.19 -9.58
C GLY A 73 7.12 -3.90 -10.13
N TYR A 74 7.88 -3.02 -10.79
CA TYR A 74 7.35 -1.77 -11.31
C TYR A 74 6.96 -1.88 -12.79
N SER A 75 5.64 -1.78 -13.07
CA SER A 75 5.06 -1.77 -14.42
C SER A 75 5.53 -0.55 -15.23
N LYS A 76 6.69 -0.66 -15.87
CA LYS A 76 7.39 0.44 -16.56
C LYS A 76 6.51 1.09 -17.62
N SER A 77 5.86 0.26 -18.44
CA SER A 77 5.06 0.71 -19.57
C SER A 77 3.85 1.52 -19.13
N LEU A 78 3.14 1.08 -18.08
CA LEU A 78 1.98 1.83 -17.58
C LEU A 78 2.36 3.19 -16.96
N ALA A 79 3.51 3.26 -16.28
CA ALA A 79 4.00 4.52 -15.76
C ALA A 79 4.33 5.51 -16.89
N TYR A 80 4.94 5.03 -17.98
CA TYR A 80 5.17 5.84 -19.17
C TYR A 80 3.86 6.29 -19.83
N THR A 81 2.84 5.43 -19.90
CA THR A 81 1.52 5.82 -20.42
C THR A 81 0.90 6.95 -19.59
N ILE A 82 0.93 6.86 -18.25
CA ILE A 82 0.43 7.92 -17.37
C ILE A 82 1.22 9.21 -17.62
N LEU A 83 2.54 9.13 -17.67
CA LEU A 83 3.46 10.25 -17.87
C LEU A 83 3.27 10.94 -19.24
N ILE A 84 3.00 10.19 -20.31
CA ILE A 84 2.62 10.74 -21.62
C ILE A 84 1.28 11.47 -21.52
N GLY A 85 0.30 10.87 -20.83
CA GLY A 85 -1.00 11.50 -20.60
C GLY A 85 -0.85 12.83 -19.83
N GLU A 86 -0.05 12.83 -18.76
CA GLU A 86 0.26 14.02 -17.95
C GLU A 86 0.89 15.11 -18.82
N PHE A 87 1.85 14.75 -19.67
CA PHE A 87 2.46 15.67 -20.62
C PHE A 87 1.40 16.35 -21.50
N PHE A 88 0.50 15.59 -22.13
CA PHE A 88 -0.52 16.17 -23.01
C PHE A 88 -1.49 17.07 -22.25
N ILE A 89 -1.99 16.68 -21.07
CA ILE A 89 -2.92 17.51 -20.31
C ILE A 89 -2.25 18.81 -19.85
N VAL A 90 -1.02 18.71 -19.32
CA VAL A 90 -0.29 19.86 -18.83
C VAL A 90 0.11 20.79 -19.98
N PHE A 91 0.64 20.24 -21.06
CA PHE A 91 0.97 20.99 -22.28
C PHE A 91 -0.26 21.71 -22.84
N GLY A 92 -1.38 21.00 -22.94
CA GLY A 92 -2.66 21.56 -23.37
C GLY A 92 -3.12 22.72 -22.47
N ASN A 93 -3.03 22.56 -21.15
CA ASN A 93 -3.38 23.60 -20.19
C ASN A 93 -2.45 24.82 -20.27
N CYS A 94 -1.13 24.62 -20.37
CA CYS A 94 -0.16 25.71 -20.47
C CYS A 94 -0.33 26.49 -21.78
N ILE A 95 -0.49 25.79 -22.90
CA ILE A 95 -0.75 26.40 -24.19
C ILE A 95 -2.06 27.16 -24.15
N ASN A 96 -3.14 26.53 -23.68
CA ASN A 96 -4.44 27.18 -23.56
C ASN A 96 -4.38 28.48 -22.76
N GLN A 97 -3.58 28.54 -21.68
CA GLN A 97 -3.41 29.77 -20.91
C GLN A 97 -2.53 30.81 -21.62
N ALA A 98 -1.43 30.40 -22.22
CA ALA A 98 -0.49 31.31 -22.87
C ALA A 98 -1.06 31.92 -24.16
N PHE A 99 -1.90 31.17 -24.87
CA PHE A 99 -2.36 31.51 -26.22
C PHE A 99 -3.88 31.36 -26.38
N ILE A 100 -4.66 31.61 -25.32
CA ILE A 100 -6.11 31.36 -25.30
C ILE A 100 -6.87 31.98 -26.49
N THR A 101 -6.39 33.11 -27.01
CA THR A 101 -6.98 33.82 -28.15
C THR A 101 -6.40 33.44 -29.51
N LYS A 102 -5.36 32.60 -29.56
CA LYS A 102 -4.60 32.26 -30.78
C LYS A 102 -4.57 30.77 -31.11
N ILE A 103 -5.00 29.91 -30.20
CA ILE A 103 -5.07 28.47 -30.46
C ILE A 103 -6.37 28.13 -31.16
N GLN A 104 -6.26 27.25 -32.15
CA GLN A 104 -7.41 26.66 -32.82
C GLN A 104 -8.01 25.58 -31.92
N CYS A 105 -9.34 25.61 -31.76
CA CYS A 105 -10.04 24.73 -30.83
C CYS A 105 -9.81 23.24 -31.05
N TYR A 106 -9.57 22.82 -32.29
CA TYR A 106 -9.29 21.42 -32.57
C TYR A 106 -7.96 20.96 -31.92
N ILE A 107 -6.93 21.81 -31.83
CA ILE A 107 -5.64 21.42 -31.24
C ILE A 107 -5.82 21.06 -29.77
N LEU A 108 -6.57 21.90 -29.04
CA LEU A 108 -6.91 21.64 -27.65
C LEU A 108 -7.73 20.35 -27.53
N PHE A 109 -8.73 20.18 -28.39
CA PHE A 109 -9.58 19.01 -28.39
C PHE A 109 -8.81 17.71 -28.63
N PHE A 110 -7.91 17.65 -29.61
CA PHE A 110 -7.04 16.50 -29.86
C PHE A 110 -6.10 16.22 -28.68
N THR A 111 -5.49 17.27 -28.14
CA THR A 111 -4.58 17.15 -26.99
C THR A 111 -5.28 16.52 -25.79
N ILE A 112 -6.50 16.97 -25.48
CA ILE A 112 -7.32 16.41 -24.39
C ILE A 112 -7.76 14.98 -24.73
N SER A 113 -8.10 14.71 -25.99
CA SER A 113 -8.54 13.40 -26.47
C SER A 113 -7.49 12.31 -26.31
N VAL A 114 -6.20 12.66 -26.33
CA VAL A 114 -5.08 11.75 -26.07
C VAL A 114 -4.69 11.73 -24.59
N GLY A 115 -4.60 12.92 -23.98
CA GLY A 115 -4.12 13.05 -22.60
C GLY A 115 -5.04 12.37 -21.58
N VAL A 116 -6.36 12.56 -21.69
CA VAL A 116 -7.32 12.06 -20.70
C VAL A 116 -7.38 10.52 -20.67
N PRO A 117 -7.53 9.79 -21.80
CA PRO A 117 -7.52 8.33 -21.77
C PRO A 117 -6.23 7.77 -21.13
N PHE A 118 -5.07 8.31 -21.51
CA PHE A 118 -3.78 7.85 -20.99
C PHE A 118 -3.63 8.04 -19.48
N ILE A 119 -4.01 9.20 -18.93
CA ILE A 119 -3.96 9.40 -17.47
C ILE A 119 -4.99 8.53 -16.78
N PHE A 120 -6.27 8.67 -17.13
CA PHE A 120 -7.34 8.09 -16.32
C PHE A 120 -7.38 6.57 -16.42
N LEU A 121 -7.28 6.01 -17.63
CA LEU A 121 -7.22 4.57 -17.80
C LEU A 121 -5.88 4.00 -17.35
N GLY A 122 -4.79 4.76 -17.47
CA GLY A 122 -3.49 4.39 -16.91
C GLY A 122 -3.53 4.25 -15.39
N VAL A 123 -4.08 5.25 -14.69
CA VAL A 123 -4.27 5.25 -13.23
C VAL A 123 -5.19 4.12 -12.79
N VAL A 124 -6.35 3.96 -13.44
CA VAL A 124 -7.28 2.86 -13.13
C VAL A 124 -6.62 1.51 -13.37
N GLY A 125 -5.89 1.35 -14.46
CA GLY A 125 -5.12 0.16 -14.77
C GLY A 125 -4.09 -0.16 -13.67
N LYS A 126 -3.40 0.87 -13.16
CA LYS A 126 -2.39 0.70 -12.11
C LYS A 126 -3.02 0.28 -10.79
N VAL A 127 -4.12 0.93 -10.43
CA VAL A 127 -4.91 0.56 -9.24
C VAL A 127 -5.44 -0.87 -9.36
N LEU A 128 -5.88 -1.28 -10.55
CA LEU A 128 -6.36 -2.64 -10.82
C LEU A 128 -5.24 -3.68 -10.72
N LEU A 129 -4.03 -3.39 -11.24
CA LEU A 129 -2.86 -4.26 -11.08
C LEU A 129 -2.46 -4.43 -9.62
N LEU A 130 -2.39 -3.32 -8.86
CA LEU A 130 -2.09 -3.36 -7.43
C LEU A 130 -3.13 -4.18 -6.67
N TYR A 131 -4.41 -4.06 -7.05
CA TYR A 131 -5.48 -4.87 -6.47
C TYR A 131 -5.32 -6.36 -6.79
N VAL A 132 -4.98 -6.72 -8.04
CA VAL A 132 -4.74 -8.12 -8.44
C VAL A 132 -3.56 -8.71 -7.72
N GLU A 133 -2.44 -7.98 -7.65
CA GLU A 133 -1.24 -8.38 -6.93
C GLU A 133 -1.56 -8.62 -5.45
N TYR A 134 -2.30 -7.71 -4.83
CA TYR A 134 -2.75 -7.86 -3.45
C TYR A 134 -3.61 -9.12 -3.25
N ILE A 135 -4.61 -9.36 -4.10
CA ILE A 135 -5.45 -10.57 -4.03
C ILE A 135 -4.62 -11.84 -4.26
N ASN A 136 -3.63 -11.80 -5.15
CA ASN A 136 -2.76 -12.93 -5.41
C ASN A 136 -1.82 -13.21 -4.23
N THR A 137 -1.31 -12.18 -3.56
CA THR A 137 -0.54 -12.31 -2.31
C THR A 137 -1.40 -12.98 -1.25
N LEU A 138 -2.62 -12.50 -1.01
CA LEU A 138 -3.55 -13.14 -0.05
C LEU A 138 -3.86 -14.60 -0.40
N LYS A 139 -4.00 -14.92 -1.69
CA LYS A 139 -4.20 -16.31 -2.14
C LYS A 139 -2.97 -17.16 -1.90
N LYS A 140 -1.76 -16.66 -2.22
CA LYS A 140 -0.50 -17.36 -1.99
C LYS A 140 -0.29 -17.62 -0.51
N GLU A 141 -0.52 -16.62 0.34
CA GLU A 141 -0.47 -16.76 1.79
C GLU A 141 -1.41 -17.87 2.28
N LYS A 142 -2.63 -17.96 1.71
CA LYS A 142 -3.60 -18.99 2.05
C LYS A 142 -3.30 -20.39 1.46
N ILE A 143 -2.74 -20.47 0.24
CA ILE A 143 -2.37 -21.74 -0.37
C ILE A 143 -1.13 -22.29 0.33
N ASN A 144 -0.13 -21.46 0.62
CA ASN A 144 1.06 -21.87 1.35
C ASN A 144 0.72 -22.35 2.77
N SER A 145 -0.27 -21.74 3.43
CA SER A 145 -0.76 -22.27 4.71
C SER A 145 -1.49 -23.61 4.55
N LEU A 146 -2.16 -23.86 3.41
CA LEU A 146 -2.90 -25.11 3.13
C LEU A 146 -2.02 -26.26 2.62
N GLU A 147 -1.13 -26.03 1.66
CA GLU A 147 -0.21 -27.04 1.12
C GLU A 147 0.78 -27.49 2.17
N LYS A 148 1.26 -26.58 3.03
CA LYS A 148 2.12 -27.00 4.13
C LYS A 148 1.34 -27.69 5.24
N PHE A 149 0.07 -27.33 5.45
CA PHE A 149 -0.82 -28.12 6.32
C PHE A 149 -0.96 -29.57 5.80
N ASN A 150 -1.23 -29.76 4.51
CA ASN A 150 -1.38 -31.09 3.93
C ASN A 150 -0.05 -31.86 3.82
N GLY A 151 1.06 -31.18 3.52
CA GLY A 151 2.39 -31.79 3.44
C GLY A 151 2.93 -32.26 4.78
N LEU A 152 2.49 -31.66 5.89
CA LEU A 152 2.87 -32.09 7.24
C LEU A 152 1.95 -33.21 7.76
N PHE A 153 0.65 -33.18 7.45
CA PHE A 153 -0.27 -34.28 7.82
C PHE A 153 -0.09 -35.56 6.98
N MET A 154 0.36 -35.45 5.73
CA MET A 154 0.58 -36.63 4.88
C MET A 154 1.93 -37.31 5.13
N LYS A 155 2.86 -36.68 5.84
CA LYS A 155 4.23 -37.20 6.02
C LYS A 155 4.54 -37.73 7.43
N SER A 156 3.76 -37.39 8.47
CA SER A 156 3.98 -37.93 9.83
C SER A 156 3.13 -39.15 10.18
N ASP A 157 1.96 -39.34 9.56
CA ASP A 157 0.96 -40.30 10.10
C ASP A 157 0.58 -41.44 9.13
N LEU A 158 1.05 -41.44 7.88
CA LEU A 158 0.65 -42.46 6.89
C LEU A 158 1.46 -43.76 6.93
N GLU A 159 2.53 -43.84 7.73
CA GLU A 159 3.29 -45.08 7.90
C GLU A 159 2.89 -45.88 9.14
N HIS A 160 2.03 -45.35 10.03
CA HIS A 160 1.72 -46.03 11.31
C HIS A 160 0.24 -46.20 11.68
N ILE A 161 -0.72 -45.70 10.89
CA ILE A 161 -2.14 -45.84 11.22
C ILE A 161 -2.81 -46.88 10.32
N ASN A 162 -3.01 -48.08 10.88
CA ASN A 162 -3.83 -49.14 10.31
C ASN A 162 -5.22 -48.61 9.89
N SER A 163 -5.57 -48.90 8.64
CA SER A 163 -6.63 -48.26 7.86
C SER A 163 -8.06 -48.73 8.11
N GLU A 164 -8.42 -49.19 9.31
CA GLU A 164 -9.77 -49.77 9.55
C GLU A 164 -10.63 -49.06 10.60
N THR A 165 -10.09 -48.22 11.49
CA THR A 165 -10.86 -47.64 12.60
C THR A 165 -11.30 -46.17 12.42
N LEU A 166 -10.94 -45.50 11.33
CA LEU A 166 -11.25 -44.07 11.11
C LEU A 166 -12.34 -43.83 10.03
N ARG A 167 -13.08 -44.86 9.63
CA ARG A 167 -14.08 -44.73 8.56
C ARG A 167 -15.46 -44.25 9.01
N ASP A 168 -15.76 -44.26 10.31
CA ASP A 168 -17.09 -43.91 10.80
C ASP A 168 -17.05 -42.80 11.87
N SER A 169 -17.98 -41.86 11.73
CA SER A 169 -18.35 -40.79 12.69
C SER A 169 -17.52 -39.48 12.70
N ASN A 170 -17.77 -38.61 11.71
CA ASN A 170 -18.14 -37.19 11.88
C ASN A 170 -17.83 -36.37 10.61
N SER A 171 -18.58 -36.67 9.57
CA SER A 171 -18.66 -35.91 8.32
C SER A 171 -19.63 -34.72 8.47
N SER A 172 -19.24 -33.64 9.15
CA SER A 172 -20.02 -32.38 9.04
C SER A 172 -19.28 -31.07 9.28
N ALA A 173 -18.10 -31.07 9.90
CA ALA A 173 -17.29 -29.85 10.01
C ALA A 173 -16.40 -29.62 8.77
N ARG A 174 -16.96 -29.76 7.55
CA ARG A 174 -16.36 -29.12 6.37
C ARG A 174 -16.47 -27.61 6.62
N LEU A 175 -15.41 -27.03 7.17
CA LEU A 175 -15.18 -25.58 7.16
C LEU A 175 -15.53 -25.08 5.76
N SER A 176 -16.68 -24.43 5.62
CA SER A 176 -17.17 -23.98 4.33
C SER A 176 -16.23 -22.87 3.86
N PHE A 177 -15.25 -23.26 3.03
CA PHE A 177 -14.32 -22.39 2.32
C PHE A 177 -15.03 -21.45 1.32
N SER A 178 -16.36 -21.45 1.29
CA SER A 178 -17.22 -20.62 0.44
C SER A 178 -17.13 -19.13 0.72
N SER A 179 -16.45 -18.70 1.79
CA SER A 179 -16.32 -17.28 2.13
C SER A 179 -15.15 -16.56 1.45
N ILE A 180 -14.28 -17.27 0.70
CA ILE A 180 -13.33 -16.58 -0.18
C ILE A 180 -14.17 -15.89 -1.25
N PRO A 181 -14.10 -14.55 -1.39
CA PRO A 181 -14.77 -13.90 -2.50
C PRO A 181 -14.23 -14.54 -3.77
N LYS A 182 -15.10 -15.23 -4.53
CA LYS A 182 -14.75 -15.74 -5.85
C LYS A 182 -14.12 -14.56 -6.59
N GLY A 183 -12.82 -14.67 -6.88
CA GLY A 183 -12.14 -13.62 -7.62
C GLY A 183 -12.94 -13.37 -8.90
N PHE A 184 -13.04 -12.11 -9.34
CA PHE A 184 -13.76 -11.84 -10.57
C PHE A 184 -13.18 -12.73 -11.67
N PRO A 185 -14.03 -13.37 -12.51
CA PRO A 185 -13.54 -14.22 -13.60
C PRO A 185 -12.59 -13.45 -14.53
N CYS A 186 -12.73 -12.12 -14.61
CA CYS A 186 -11.86 -11.25 -15.38
C CYS A 186 -10.44 -11.08 -14.78
N MET A 187 -10.18 -11.40 -13.50
CA MET A 187 -8.89 -11.17 -12.84
C MET A 187 -7.72 -11.88 -13.53
N LYS A 188 -7.98 -13.05 -14.14
CA LYS A 188 -6.97 -13.79 -14.92
C LYS A 188 -6.49 -13.01 -16.15
N TYR A 189 -7.32 -12.11 -16.67
CA TYR A 189 -7.02 -11.29 -17.84
C TYR A 189 -6.45 -9.93 -17.48
N VAL A 190 -6.38 -9.58 -16.19
CA VAL A 190 -5.76 -8.34 -15.74
C VAL A 190 -4.26 -8.53 -15.69
N THR A 191 -3.62 -8.37 -16.84
CA THR A 191 -2.18 -8.26 -17.00
C THR A 191 -1.83 -6.85 -17.46
N GLU A 192 -0.61 -6.40 -17.20
CA GLU A 192 -0.14 -5.08 -17.66
C GLU A 192 -0.32 -4.92 -19.17
N LYS A 193 0.06 -5.96 -19.94
CA LYS A 193 -0.10 -6.00 -21.40
C LYS A 193 -1.56 -5.78 -21.82
N ASN A 194 -2.52 -6.47 -21.19
CA ASN A 194 -3.92 -6.36 -21.55
C ASN A 194 -4.51 -4.98 -21.18
N ILE A 195 -4.08 -4.41 -20.05
CA ILE A 195 -4.44 -3.05 -19.66
C ILE A 195 -3.91 -2.05 -20.70
N LEU A 196 -2.65 -2.17 -21.11
CA LEU A 196 -2.06 -1.28 -22.12
C LEU A 196 -2.79 -1.39 -23.46
N ILE A 197 -3.08 -2.62 -23.92
CA ILE A 197 -3.87 -2.84 -25.13
C ILE A 197 -5.23 -2.14 -25.02
N LEU A 198 -5.92 -2.26 -23.88
CA LEU A 198 -7.18 -1.57 -23.65
C LEU A 198 -7.02 -0.04 -23.69
N VAL A 199 -6.02 0.51 -22.99
CA VAL A 199 -5.75 1.96 -22.95
C VAL A 199 -5.50 2.49 -24.36
N TYR A 200 -4.60 1.86 -25.13
CA TYR A 200 -4.30 2.29 -26.50
C TYR A 200 -5.48 2.10 -27.45
N THR A 201 -6.27 1.03 -27.30
CA THR A 201 -7.47 0.83 -28.13
C THR A 201 -8.50 1.93 -27.88
N VAL A 202 -8.75 2.27 -26.61
CA VAL A 202 -9.68 3.35 -26.24
C VAL A 202 -9.16 4.71 -26.69
N ASP A 203 -7.86 4.94 -26.59
CA ASP A 203 -7.22 6.17 -27.07
C ASP A 203 -7.38 6.34 -28.60
N ILE A 204 -7.11 5.29 -29.38
CA ILE A 204 -7.34 5.28 -30.84
C ILE A 204 -8.80 5.59 -31.16
N ILE A 205 -9.75 5.00 -30.43
CA ILE A 205 -11.18 5.28 -30.59
C ILE A 205 -11.49 6.75 -30.29
N CYS A 206 -10.89 7.32 -29.23
CA CYS A 206 -11.05 8.74 -28.90
C CYS A 206 -10.49 9.64 -30.00
N VAL A 207 -9.31 9.34 -30.53
CA VAL A 207 -8.70 10.10 -31.64
C VAL A 207 -9.57 10.03 -32.89
N ILE A 208 -10.06 8.84 -33.28
CA ILE A 208 -10.98 8.68 -34.42
C ILE A 208 -12.26 9.47 -34.20
N TYR A 209 -12.85 9.38 -33.00
CA TYR A 209 -14.02 10.17 -32.65
C TYR A 209 -13.74 11.66 -32.75
N SER A 210 -12.56 12.11 -32.31
CA SER A 210 -12.19 13.51 -32.35
C SER A 210 -12.05 14.03 -33.78
N PHE A 211 -11.53 13.22 -34.71
CA PHE A 211 -11.57 13.53 -36.15
C PHE A 211 -13.01 13.63 -36.69
N LEU A 212 -13.90 12.72 -36.29
CA LEU A 212 -15.31 12.76 -36.71
C LEU A 212 -16.04 13.99 -36.14
N ALA A 213 -15.79 14.31 -34.87
CA ALA A 213 -16.35 15.45 -34.18
C ALA A 213 -15.83 16.77 -34.79
N GLN A 214 -14.54 16.84 -35.10
CA GLN A 214 -13.92 17.96 -35.81
C GLN A 214 -14.59 18.23 -37.17
N ARG A 215 -14.93 17.16 -37.92
CA ARG A 215 -15.58 17.29 -39.23
C ARG A 215 -17.03 17.76 -39.13
N LYS A 216 -17.76 17.33 -38.09
CA LYS A 216 -19.20 17.60 -37.93
C LYS A 216 -19.49 18.87 -37.13
N SER A 217 -18.64 19.22 -36.17
CA SER A 217 -18.83 20.39 -35.33
C SER A 217 -18.45 21.66 -36.07
N LYS A 218 -19.28 22.70 -35.93
CA LYS A 218 -18.99 24.02 -36.49
C LYS A 218 -17.84 24.72 -35.75
N PHE A 219 -17.68 24.42 -34.45
CA PHE A 219 -16.72 25.05 -33.54
C PHE A 219 -15.32 24.48 -33.64
N TYR A 220 -15.19 23.19 -33.96
CA TYR A 220 -13.89 22.50 -34.00
C TYR A 220 -13.34 22.31 -35.42
N LYS A 221 -13.97 22.89 -36.45
CA LYS A 221 -13.50 22.77 -37.83
C LYS A 221 -12.16 23.51 -38.01
N ILE A 222 -11.26 22.98 -38.83
CA ILE A 222 -9.99 23.66 -39.16
C ILE A 222 -10.29 25.05 -39.71
N ASN A 223 -9.58 26.07 -39.18
CA ASN A 223 -9.74 27.50 -39.49
C ASN A 223 -11.04 28.16 -39.00
N ASN A 224 -11.90 27.47 -38.26
CA ASN A 224 -13.02 28.09 -37.57
C ASN A 224 -12.66 28.39 -36.12
N GLU A 225 -12.89 29.64 -35.73
CA GLU A 225 -12.85 30.19 -34.37
C GLU A 225 -11.52 30.01 -33.60
N TYR A 226 -10.93 31.16 -33.26
CA TYR A 226 -9.89 31.26 -32.25
C TYR A 226 -10.56 31.72 -30.94
N GLY A 227 -10.18 31.16 -29.79
CA GLY A 227 -10.70 31.61 -28.50
C GLY A 227 -11.19 30.51 -27.57
N TYR A 228 -12.25 30.79 -26.81
CA TYR A 228 -12.77 29.92 -25.75
C TYR A 228 -13.48 28.66 -26.32
N CYS A 229 -12.74 27.55 -26.39
CA CYS A 229 -13.16 26.31 -27.05
C CYS A 229 -14.04 25.38 -26.19
N ASN A 230 -14.97 25.93 -25.41
CA ASN A 230 -15.78 25.18 -24.43
C ASN A 230 -17.23 24.93 -24.90
N HIS A 231 -17.51 25.01 -26.19
CA HIS A 231 -18.88 25.00 -26.71
C HIS A 231 -19.17 23.69 -27.44
N GLY A 232 -19.61 22.68 -26.68
CA GLY A 232 -20.08 21.43 -27.27
C GLY A 232 -20.18 20.25 -26.29
N PRO A 233 -21.36 19.92 -25.73
CA PRO A 233 -21.47 18.77 -24.82
C PRO A 233 -21.29 17.42 -25.52
N TRP A 234 -21.55 17.32 -26.82
CA TRP A 234 -21.49 16.05 -27.54
C TRP A 234 -20.08 15.70 -28.02
N GLU A 235 -19.25 16.72 -28.31
CA GLU A 235 -17.87 16.56 -28.73
C GLU A 235 -17.01 15.89 -27.64
N PHE A 236 -17.36 16.07 -26.37
CA PHE A 236 -16.63 15.46 -25.25
C PHE A 236 -17.25 14.17 -24.72
N ILE A 237 -18.25 13.58 -25.40
CA ILE A 237 -18.93 12.35 -24.93
C ILE A 237 -17.94 11.21 -24.60
N PRO A 238 -16.97 10.84 -25.46
CA PRO A 238 -16.05 9.74 -25.13
C PRO A 238 -15.22 10.03 -23.87
N LEU A 239 -14.81 11.29 -23.70
CA LEU A 239 -14.05 11.73 -22.53
C LEU A 239 -14.88 11.62 -21.26
N TYR A 240 -16.14 12.07 -21.29
CA TYR A 240 -17.05 11.87 -20.16
C TYR A 240 -17.27 10.39 -19.86
N ILE A 241 -17.47 9.55 -20.88
CA ILE A 241 -17.63 8.10 -20.70
C ILE A 241 -16.41 7.50 -20.00
N ILE A 242 -15.20 7.84 -20.43
CA ILE A 242 -13.95 7.36 -19.80
C ILE A 242 -13.88 7.79 -18.34
N LEU A 243 -14.18 9.06 -18.06
CA LEU A 243 -14.18 9.59 -16.70
C LEU A 243 -15.20 8.87 -15.81
N TYR A 244 -16.44 8.68 -16.28
CA TYR A 244 -17.48 7.96 -15.54
C TYR A 244 -17.12 6.49 -15.29
N ILE A 245 -16.66 5.77 -16.32
CA ILE A 245 -16.24 4.37 -16.19
C ILE A 245 -15.08 4.25 -15.22
N SER A 246 -14.08 5.14 -15.33
CA SER A 246 -12.91 5.15 -14.44
C SER A 246 -13.31 5.33 -12.98
N THR A 247 -14.28 6.19 -12.72
CA THR A 247 -14.82 6.44 -11.37
C THR A 247 -15.64 5.26 -10.86
N ILE A 248 -16.49 4.66 -11.69
CA ILE A 248 -17.26 3.46 -11.31
C ILE A 248 -16.30 2.32 -10.95
N VAL A 249 -15.31 2.04 -11.79
CA VAL A 249 -14.31 0.99 -11.54
C VAL A 249 -13.52 1.28 -10.26
N SER A 250 -13.03 2.52 -10.09
CA SER A 250 -12.30 2.92 -8.88
C SER A 250 -13.14 2.78 -7.62
N THR A 251 -14.44 3.12 -7.69
CA THR A 251 -15.39 2.98 -6.57
C THR A 251 -15.64 1.52 -6.23
N ILE A 252 -15.76 0.64 -7.23
CA ILE A 252 -15.89 -0.81 -7.02
C ILE A 252 -14.64 -1.37 -6.33
N ILE A 253 -13.45 -0.97 -6.79
CA ILE A 253 -12.18 -1.37 -6.17
C ILE A 253 -12.12 -0.86 -4.73
N TYR A 254 -12.48 0.40 -4.49
CA TYR A 254 -12.52 1.00 -3.16
C TYR A 254 -13.46 0.24 -2.22
N GLY A 255 -14.71 -0.01 -2.64
CA GLY A 255 -15.68 -0.76 -1.85
C GLY A 255 -15.22 -2.18 -1.53
N ARG A 256 -14.50 -2.82 -2.46
CA ARG A 256 -13.86 -4.13 -2.21
C ARG A 256 -12.72 -4.04 -1.21
N ILE A 257 -11.88 -3.01 -1.29
CA ILE A 257 -10.79 -2.77 -0.36
C ILE A 257 -11.34 -2.54 1.05
N LEU A 258 -12.36 -1.68 1.21
CA LEU A 258 -13.04 -1.47 2.49
C LEU A 258 -13.68 -2.76 3.02
N TYR A 259 -14.30 -3.55 2.14
CA TYR A 259 -14.84 -4.85 2.51
C TYR A 259 -13.76 -5.81 3.04
N LEU A 260 -12.56 -5.81 2.43
CA LEU A 260 -11.42 -6.60 2.90
C LEU A 260 -10.86 -6.06 4.22
N GLN A 261 -10.84 -4.74 4.41
CA GLN A 261 -10.44 -4.11 5.66
C GLN A 261 -11.39 -4.48 6.81
N ASN A 262 -12.71 -4.49 6.57
CA ASN A 262 -13.69 -4.95 7.55
C ASN A 262 -13.53 -6.44 7.90
N ARG A 263 -12.96 -7.22 6.97
CA ARG A 263 -12.54 -8.61 7.20
C ARG A 263 -11.11 -8.73 7.73
N LYS A 264 -10.55 -7.64 8.22
CA LYS A 264 -9.34 -7.65 9.08
C LYS A 264 -8.09 -8.00 8.29
N VAL A 265 -8.22 -7.95 6.97
CA VAL A 265 -7.09 -8.05 6.06
C VAL A 265 -6.38 -6.70 6.09
N ARG A 266 -5.08 -6.71 6.39
CA ARG A 266 -4.28 -5.48 6.42
C ARG A 266 -4.14 -4.94 5.00
N VAL A 267 -4.90 -3.89 4.71
CA VAL A 267 -4.71 -3.08 3.50
C VAL A 267 -3.74 -1.96 3.87
N PRO A 268 -2.73 -1.68 3.04
CA PRO A 268 -1.87 -0.51 3.26
C PRO A 268 -2.73 0.76 3.27
N LYS A 269 -2.74 1.50 4.39
CA LYS A 269 -3.50 2.76 4.55
C LYS A 269 -3.26 3.74 3.39
N LYS A 270 -2.04 3.72 2.83
CA LYS A 270 -1.65 4.50 1.65
C LYS A 270 -2.58 4.27 0.45
N VAL A 271 -2.93 3.02 0.14
CA VAL A 271 -3.82 2.70 -1.01
C VAL A 271 -5.23 3.26 -0.82
N ILE A 272 -5.76 3.15 0.41
CA ILE A 272 -7.09 3.69 0.76
C ILE A 272 -7.10 5.21 0.60
N PHE A 273 -6.08 5.86 1.16
CA PHE A 273 -5.90 7.31 1.04
C PHE A 273 -5.78 7.75 -0.42
N TYR A 274 -5.11 6.95 -1.26
CA TYR A 274 -4.94 7.27 -2.67
C TYR A 274 -6.26 7.26 -3.45
N ILE A 275 -7.05 6.21 -3.26
CA ILE A 275 -8.33 6.09 -3.96
C ILE A 275 -9.32 7.14 -3.44
N PHE A 276 -9.32 7.41 -2.13
CA PHE A 276 -10.21 8.39 -1.52
C PHE A 276 -9.95 9.81 -2.03
N ILE A 277 -8.69 10.28 -2.04
CA ILE A 277 -8.37 11.62 -2.53
C ILE A 277 -8.62 11.73 -4.04
N GLY A 278 -8.25 10.71 -4.82
CA GLY A 278 -8.54 10.70 -6.26
C GLY A 278 -10.04 10.86 -6.54
N LEU A 279 -10.88 10.12 -5.81
CA LEU A 279 -12.34 10.19 -5.93
C LEU A 279 -12.87 11.55 -5.46
N PHE A 280 -12.33 12.11 -4.37
CA PHE A 280 -12.70 13.44 -3.89
C PHE A 280 -12.39 14.54 -4.91
N ILE A 281 -11.17 14.57 -5.47
CA ILE A 281 -10.77 15.52 -6.50
C ILE A 281 -11.65 15.37 -7.75
N PHE A 282 -12.01 14.14 -8.11
CA PHE A 282 -12.90 13.88 -9.24
C PHE A 282 -14.33 14.42 -9.00
N ILE A 283 -14.90 14.20 -7.81
CA ILE A 283 -16.21 14.76 -7.46
C ILE A 283 -16.17 16.29 -7.51
N LEU A 284 -15.09 16.90 -7.01
CA LEU A 284 -14.89 18.34 -7.14
C LEU A 284 -14.85 18.76 -8.61
N TYR A 285 -14.11 18.06 -9.45
CA TYR A 285 -14.04 18.34 -10.88
C TYR A 285 -15.42 18.29 -11.56
N LEU A 286 -16.22 17.26 -11.27
CA LEU A 286 -17.59 17.15 -11.81
C LEU A 286 -18.49 18.27 -11.28
N GLY A 287 -18.42 18.58 -9.98
CA GLY A 287 -19.17 19.67 -9.36
C GLY A 287 -18.90 21.01 -10.06
N PHE A 288 -17.63 21.34 -10.30
CA PHE A 288 -17.25 22.56 -11.01
C PHE A 288 -17.56 22.51 -12.51
N SER A 289 -17.58 21.32 -13.13
CA SER A 289 -17.92 21.15 -14.55
C SER A 289 -19.42 21.32 -14.83
N TYR A 290 -20.28 20.88 -13.91
CA TYR A 290 -21.74 20.89 -14.08
C TYR A 290 -22.46 22.01 -13.34
N SER A 291 -21.79 22.72 -12.43
CA SER A 291 -22.41 23.80 -11.64
C SER A 291 -21.84 25.17 -12.03
N PRO A 292 -22.54 25.92 -12.90
CA PRO A 292 -22.19 27.31 -13.20
C PRO A 292 -22.11 28.17 -11.93
N THR A 293 -22.97 27.91 -10.93
CA THR A 293 -23.01 28.68 -9.68
C THR A 293 -21.75 28.49 -8.83
N LEU A 294 -21.14 27.29 -8.83
CA LEU A 294 -19.85 27.06 -8.17
C LEU A 294 -18.74 27.82 -8.87
N HIS A 295 -18.75 27.85 -10.20
CA HIS A 295 -17.78 28.61 -11.00
C HIS A 295 -17.86 30.12 -10.69
N PHE A 296 -19.08 30.66 -10.54
CA PHE A 296 -19.26 32.07 -10.18
C PHE A 296 -18.87 32.39 -8.73
N LYS A 297 -19.15 31.49 -7.78
CA LYS A 297 -18.83 31.71 -6.35
C LYS A 297 -17.34 31.55 -6.05
N PHE A 298 -16.68 30.55 -6.65
CA PHE A 298 -15.27 30.26 -6.43
C PHE A 298 -14.43 30.74 -7.61
N PHE A 299 -14.43 32.06 -7.81
CA PHE A 299 -13.81 32.72 -8.96
C PHE A 299 -12.32 32.35 -9.20
N PHE A 300 -11.61 31.91 -8.15
CA PHE A 300 -10.20 31.51 -8.23
C PHE A 300 -9.97 30.04 -8.59
N VAL A 301 -10.98 29.19 -8.42
CA VAL A 301 -10.88 27.75 -8.64
C VAL A 301 -11.56 27.40 -9.95
N THR A 302 -10.77 27.26 -11.02
CA THR A 302 -11.30 26.82 -12.31
C THR A 302 -11.24 25.29 -12.42
N ARG A 303 -12.04 24.73 -13.32
CA ARG A 303 -12.03 23.30 -13.68
C ARG A 303 -10.62 22.82 -14.05
N GLU A 304 -9.88 23.63 -14.79
CA GLU A 304 -8.51 23.38 -15.24
C GLU A 304 -7.51 23.36 -14.08
N MET A 305 -7.74 24.19 -13.05
CA MET A 305 -6.92 24.18 -11.84
C MET A 305 -7.14 22.88 -11.05
N ILE A 306 -8.40 22.43 -10.90
CA ILE A 306 -8.71 21.15 -10.26
C ILE A 306 -8.07 19.99 -11.03
N LEU A 307 -8.16 20.00 -12.36
CA LEU A 307 -7.51 18.99 -13.20
C LEU A 307 -5.97 19.04 -13.06
N SER A 308 -5.37 20.22 -12.98
CA SER A 308 -3.92 20.36 -12.74
C SER A 308 -3.51 19.82 -11.37
N VAL A 309 -4.30 20.09 -10.31
CA VAL A 309 -4.08 19.52 -8.98
C VAL A 309 -4.19 18.00 -9.01
N PHE A 310 -5.16 17.44 -9.75
CA PHE A 310 -5.28 16.00 -9.96
C PHE A 310 -4.04 15.42 -10.65
N VAL A 311 -3.55 16.06 -11.71
CA VAL A 311 -2.35 15.62 -12.43
C VAL A 311 -1.12 15.64 -11.52
N ILE A 312 -0.90 16.71 -10.76
CA ILE A 312 0.22 16.79 -9.78
C ILE A 312 0.10 15.68 -8.74
N TYR A 313 -1.11 15.45 -8.25
CA TYR A 313 -1.37 14.39 -7.29
C TYR A 313 -1.05 13.00 -7.86
N VAL A 314 -1.52 12.69 -9.07
CA VAL A 314 -1.20 11.45 -9.79
C VAL A 314 0.31 11.33 -9.98
N HIS A 315 0.97 12.40 -10.40
CA HIS A 315 2.41 12.43 -10.62
C HIS A 315 3.19 12.11 -9.34
N ILE A 316 2.91 12.81 -8.24
CA ILE A 316 3.58 12.58 -6.94
C ILE A 316 3.39 11.12 -6.49
N LEU A 317 2.20 10.55 -6.66
CA LEU A 317 1.92 9.22 -6.16
C LEU A 317 2.46 8.10 -7.01
N PHE A 318 2.22 8.17 -8.32
CA PHE A 318 2.54 7.10 -9.24
C PHE A 318 3.96 7.20 -9.76
N ILE A 319 4.57 8.39 -9.76
CA ILE A 319 5.89 8.61 -10.32
C ILE A 319 6.87 9.04 -9.21
N GLY A 320 6.58 10.16 -8.55
CA GLY A 320 7.47 10.77 -7.56
C GLY A 320 7.76 9.85 -6.36
N GLY A 321 6.74 9.21 -5.80
CA GLY A 321 6.85 8.31 -4.65
C GLY A 321 7.73 7.08 -4.93
N PRO A 322 7.47 6.32 -6.00
CA PRO A 322 8.32 5.21 -6.42
C PRO A 322 9.77 5.64 -6.72
N VAL A 323 9.96 6.75 -7.42
CA VAL A 323 11.28 7.31 -7.71
C VAL A 323 12.02 7.70 -6.43
N TYR A 324 11.37 8.44 -5.53
CA TYR A 324 11.94 8.81 -4.24
C TYR A 324 12.33 7.58 -3.42
N ARG A 325 11.45 6.58 -3.34
CA ARG A 325 11.74 5.33 -2.63
C ARG A 325 12.95 4.62 -3.21
N MET A 326 13.05 4.58 -4.54
CA MET A 326 14.20 3.97 -5.21
C MET A 326 15.49 4.76 -4.94
N LEU A 327 15.49 6.09 -5.10
CA LEU A 327 16.65 6.93 -4.81
C LEU A 327 17.07 6.80 -3.34
N ASN A 328 16.10 6.78 -2.43
CA ASN A 328 16.36 6.58 -1.02
C ASN A 328 16.98 5.20 -0.78
N MET A 329 16.49 4.13 -1.40
CA MET A 329 17.09 2.81 -1.31
C MET A 329 18.52 2.76 -1.85
N VAL A 330 18.79 3.39 -2.99
CA VAL A 330 20.15 3.49 -3.55
C VAL A 330 21.06 4.26 -2.60
N TYR A 331 20.61 5.42 -2.11
CA TYR A 331 21.35 6.23 -1.15
C TYR A 331 21.66 5.45 0.14
N LEU A 332 20.65 4.76 0.68
CA LEU A 332 20.83 3.94 1.88
C LEU A 332 21.84 2.81 1.64
N GLN A 333 21.73 2.10 0.51
CA GLN A 333 22.65 1.03 0.12
C GLN A 333 24.08 1.52 -0.10
N GLU A 334 24.27 2.70 -0.68
CA GLU A 334 25.59 3.31 -0.88
C GLU A 334 26.27 3.66 0.43
N ASN A 335 25.49 4.08 1.43
CA ASN A 335 25.99 4.43 2.75
C ASN A 335 26.13 3.22 3.69
N LEU A 336 25.76 2.00 3.27
CA LEU A 336 26.00 0.81 4.06
C LEU A 336 27.51 0.52 4.16
N ASN A 337 27.98 0.44 5.38
CA ASN A 337 29.34 0.03 5.70
C ASN A 337 29.32 -1.29 6.48
N ARG A 338 30.50 -1.88 6.70
CA ARG A 338 30.64 -3.14 7.44
C ARG A 338 30.65 -2.94 8.96
N SER A 339 29.99 -1.91 9.51
CA SER A 339 29.90 -1.72 10.96
C SER A 339 28.67 -2.41 11.55
N MET A 340 28.73 -2.71 12.85
CA MET A 340 27.60 -3.26 13.60
C MET A 340 26.41 -2.28 13.62
N ASP A 341 26.68 -0.98 13.74
CA ASP A 341 25.63 0.05 13.71
C ASP A 341 24.91 0.07 12.35
N SER A 342 25.62 -0.20 11.26
CA SER A 342 25.02 -0.31 9.95
C SER A 342 24.15 -1.57 9.81
N LEU A 343 24.50 -2.68 10.47
CA LEU A 343 23.62 -3.85 10.56
C LEU A 343 22.36 -3.52 11.36
N LYS A 344 22.49 -2.89 12.53
CA LYS A 344 21.34 -2.47 13.34
C LYS A 344 20.42 -1.55 12.54
N PHE A 345 20.98 -0.57 11.85
CA PHE A 345 20.23 0.29 10.93
C PHE A 345 19.49 -0.48 9.83
N VAL A 346 20.11 -1.52 9.24
CA VAL A 346 19.47 -2.39 8.25
C VAL A 346 18.31 -3.17 8.86
N ILE A 347 18.45 -3.63 10.11
CA ILE A 347 17.42 -4.37 10.82
C ILE A 347 16.24 -3.46 11.21
N ASP A 348 16.53 -2.24 11.65
CA ASP A 348 15.52 -1.27 12.10
C ASP A 348 14.77 -0.63 10.93
N ASN A 349 15.44 -0.47 9.77
CA ASN A 349 14.81 0.08 8.58
C ASN A 349 13.94 -1.00 7.88
N PRO A 350 12.62 -0.81 7.73
CA PRO A 350 11.72 -1.84 7.21
C PRO A 350 11.99 -2.24 5.76
N GLU A 351 12.57 -1.35 4.95
CA GLU A 351 12.86 -1.61 3.54
C GLU A 351 14.15 -2.41 3.39
N LEU A 352 15.20 -2.01 4.12
CA LEU A 352 16.47 -2.74 4.17
C LEU A 352 16.31 -4.09 4.87
N TYR A 353 15.52 -4.16 5.95
CA TYR A 353 15.18 -5.40 6.64
C TYR A 353 14.55 -6.40 5.68
N ASN A 354 13.64 -5.96 4.80
CA ASN A 354 12.99 -6.87 3.85
C ASN A 354 14.00 -7.42 2.83
N GLU A 355 14.90 -6.60 2.32
CA GLU A 355 15.97 -7.07 1.42
C GLU A 355 16.97 -7.98 2.14
N PHE A 356 17.34 -7.65 3.37
CA PHE A 356 18.22 -8.47 4.21
C PHE A 356 17.55 -9.79 4.60
N SER A 357 16.27 -9.79 4.93
CA SER A 357 15.48 -10.98 5.23
C SER A 357 15.35 -11.92 4.04
N LYS A 358 15.13 -11.38 2.82
CA LYS A 358 15.18 -12.19 1.59
C LYS A 358 16.55 -12.81 1.39
N TYR A 359 17.62 -12.04 1.63
CA TYR A 359 18.98 -12.54 1.55
C TYR A 359 19.22 -13.66 2.57
N CYS A 360 18.83 -13.48 3.83
CA CYS A 360 18.92 -14.49 4.88
C CYS A 360 18.10 -15.75 4.55
N THR A 361 16.96 -15.60 3.87
CA THR A 361 16.15 -16.75 3.45
C THR A 361 16.88 -17.58 2.39
N VAL A 362 17.59 -16.93 1.45
CA VAL A 362 18.41 -17.61 0.44
C VAL A 362 19.64 -18.27 1.06
N GLU A 363 20.26 -17.61 2.02
CA GLU A 363 21.41 -18.13 2.77
C GLU A 363 21.03 -19.08 3.93
N LEU A 364 19.73 -19.42 4.06
CA LEU A 364 19.20 -20.32 5.10
C LEU A 364 19.60 -19.93 6.53
N CYS A 365 19.57 -18.63 6.85
CA CYS A 365 19.91 -18.08 8.17
C CYS A 365 18.83 -17.15 8.74
N ILE A 366 17.59 -17.33 8.30
CA ILE A 366 16.45 -16.47 8.63
C ILE A 366 16.06 -16.56 10.11
N GLU A 367 16.29 -17.71 10.75
CA GLU A 367 16.02 -17.99 12.16
C GLU A 367 16.70 -16.99 13.10
N ASN A 368 17.95 -16.64 12.82
CA ASN A 368 18.72 -15.62 13.55
C ASN A 368 18.03 -14.25 13.52
N LEU A 369 17.59 -13.83 12.33
CA LEU A 369 16.90 -12.55 12.15
C LEU A 369 15.50 -12.55 12.78
N LEU A 370 14.81 -13.70 12.78
CA LEU A 370 13.49 -13.86 13.38
C LEU A 370 13.56 -13.85 14.91
N PHE A 371 14.57 -14.51 15.49
CA PHE A 371 14.82 -14.54 16.91
C PHE A 371 15.07 -13.13 17.45
N HIS A 372 16.03 -12.41 16.86
CA HIS A 372 16.33 -11.03 17.25
C HIS A 372 15.08 -10.15 17.22
N LYS A 373 14.32 -10.21 16.12
CA LYS A 373 13.07 -9.44 16.00
C LYS A 373 12.03 -9.81 17.06
N ARG A 374 11.95 -11.08 17.46
CA ARG A 374 11.01 -11.52 18.50
C ARG A 374 11.41 -10.99 19.88
N ILE A 375 12.70 -10.95 20.17
CA ILE A 375 13.24 -10.40 21.42
C ILE A 375 13.00 -8.89 21.49
N THR A 376 13.35 -8.15 20.44
CA THR A 376 13.10 -6.70 20.40
C THR A 376 11.62 -6.39 20.63
N LYS A 377 10.73 -7.13 19.95
CA LYS A 377 9.29 -7.00 20.16
C LYS A 377 8.86 -7.31 21.59
N LEU A 378 9.39 -8.37 22.22
CA LEU A 378 9.08 -8.69 23.61
C LEU A 378 9.54 -7.58 24.56
N LYS A 379 10.75 -7.03 24.35
CA LYS A 379 11.27 -5.91 25.15
C LYS A 379 10.41 -4.66 25.01
N ASP A 380 10.00 -4.33 23.79
CA ASP A 380 9.11 -3.20 23.52
C ASP A 380 7.76 -3.35 24.23
N GLU A 381 7.15 -4.55 24.18
CA GLU A 381 5.88 -4.84 24.84
C GLU A 381 6.00 -4.77 26.38
N ILE A 382 7.11 -5.24 26.96
CA ILE A 382 7.40 -5.12 28.40
C ILE A 382 7.57 -3.65 28.80
N ALA A 383 8.32 -2.87 28.02
CA ALA A 383 8.55 -1.46 28.26
C ALA A 383 7.24 -0.64 28.16
N GLU A 384 6.40 -0.93 27.17
CA GLU A 384 5.08 -0.31 27.04
C GLU A 384 4.21 -0.61 28.26
N TYR A 385 4.17 -1.89 28.69
CA TYR A 385 3.42 -2.29 29.88
C TYR A 385 3.91 -1.58 31.14
N GLU A 386 5.22 -1.40 31.31
CA GLU A 386 5.79 -0.69 32.45
C GLU A 386 5.46 0.79 32.47
N ASN A 387 5.47 1.43 31.29
CA ASN A 387 5.03 2.81 31.13
C ASN A 387 3.52 2.96 31.44
N ILE A 388 2.70 2.02 30.98
CA ILE A 388 1.27 1.98 31.32
C ILE A 388 1.11 1.82 32.84
N LYS A 389 1.85 0.91 33.47
CA LYS A 389 1.78 0.65 34.91
C LYS A 389 2.21 1.86 35.75
N SER A 390 3.19 2.64 35.29
CA SER A 390 3.72 3.79 36.01
C SER A 390 2.90 5.06 35.82
N HIS A 391 2.20 5.23 34.69
CA HIS A 391 1.62 6.52 34.29
C HIS A 391 0.12 6.50 33.97
N LYS A 392 -0.50 5.33 33.85
CA LYS A 392 -1.91 5.20 33.46
C LYS A 392 -2.82 4.74 34.60
N SER A 393 -4.12 4.87 34.37
CA SER A 393 -5.15 4.51 35.35
C SER A 393 -5.21 2.98 35.56
N LYS A 394 -5.67 2.54 36.75
CA LYS A 394 -5.88 1.11 37.04
C LYS A 394 -6.75 0.40 36.00
N ARG A 395 -7.72 1.11 35.41
CA ARG A 395 -8.61 0.60 34.37
C ARG A 395 -7.86 0.29 33.07
N GLU A 396 -6.95 1.16 32.64
CA GLU A 396 -6.14 0.93 31.43
C GLU A 396 -5.14 -0.21 31.62
N ILE A 397 -4.60 -0.38 32.83
CA ILE A 397 -3.75 -1.54 33.18
C ILE A 397 -4.56 -2.83 33.08
N GLU A 398 -5.76 -2.87 33.67
CA GLU A 398 -6.65 -4.04 33.60
C GLU A 398 -7.08 -4.35 32.15
N ASP A 399 -7.37 -3.34 31.34
CA ASP A 399 -7.75 -3.52 29.94
C ASP A 399 -6.58 -4.08 29.11
N PHE A 400 -5.34 -3.62 29.36
CA PHE A 400 -4.14 -4.16 28.72
C PHE A 400 -3.87 -5.61 29.15
N GLU A 401 -3.89 -5.91 30.45
CA GLU A 401 -3.72 -7.27 30.98
C GLU A 401 -4.78 -8.22 30.41
N LYS A 402 -6.06 -7.80 30.39
CA LYS A 402 -7.15 -8.58 29.77
C LYS A 402 -6.90 -8.82 28.29
N MET A 403 -6.48 -7.80 27.53
CA MET A 403 -6.21 -7.94 26.09
C MET A 403 -5.07 -8.93 25.85
N LYS A 404 -3.97 -8.85 26.62
CA LYS A 404 -2.82 -9.74 26.52
C LYS A 404 -3.17 -11.18 26.93
N ILE A 405 -3.93 -11.36 28.01
CA ILE A 405 -4.45 -12.67 28.43
C ILE A 405 -5.40 -13.25 27.38
N ILE A 406 -6.26 -12.46 26.74
CA ILE A 406 -7.13 -12.94 25.65
C ILE A 406 -6.30 -13.38 24.44
N GLN A 407 -5.18 -12.72 24.17
CA GLN A 407 -4.24 -13.14 23.12
C GLN A 407 -3.51 -14.43 23.49
N ALA A 408 -3.12 -14.61 24.75
CA ALA A 408 -2.44 -15.80 25.26
C ALA A 408 -3.36 -17.02 25.46
N LYS A 409 -4.62 -16.82 25.89
CA LYS A 409 -5.64 -17.86 26.13
C LYS A 409 -6.32 -18.39 24.86
N ARG A 410 -5.76 -18.14 23.67
CA ARG A 410 -6.25 -18.78 22.44
C ARG A 410 -5.41 -19.98 22.01
N PRO A 411 -5.37 -21.09 22.78
CA PRO A 411 -5.16 -22.42 22.22
C PRO A 411 -6.53 -23.10 22.04
N GLY A 412 -7.04 -23.10 20.80
CA GLY A 412 -8.14 -23.97 20.38
C GLY A 412 -9.57 -23.49 20.69
N ASP A 413 -10.42 -23.53 19.66
CA ASP A 413 -11.88 -23.71 19.79
C ASP A 413 -12.79 -22.53 20.20
N VAL A 414 -12.56 -21.29 19.74
CA VAL A 414 -13.69 -20.39 19.38
C VAL A 414 -13.28 -19.46 18.22
N LYS A 415 -13.97 -19.58 17.08
CA LYS A 415 -13.93 -18.58 16.01
C LYS A 415 -14.51 -17.26 16.53
N PHE A 416 -13.73 -16.25 16.90
CA PHE A 416 -14.21 -14.86 16.83
C PHE A 416 -13.11 -13.78 16.68
N ASN A 417 -13.27 -13.05 15.57
CA ASN A 417 -13.03 -11.62 15.32
C ASN A 417 -11.93 -10.88 16.12
N PRO A 418 -10.80 -10.49 15.49
CA PRO A 418 -9.85 -9.51 16.05
C PRO A 418 -10.16 -8.06 15.66
N PHE A 419 -10.49 -7.11 16.53
CA PHE A 419 -10.09 -5.67 16.39
C PHE A 419 -10.89 -4.75 17.34
N ASN A 420 -10.11 -4.07 18.18
CA ASN A 420 -10.15 -2.68 18.71
C ASN A 420 -8.81 -2.61 19.51
N ASN A 421 -7.88 -1.67 19.46
CA ASN A 421 -7.66 -0.36 18.82
C ASN A 421 -6.15 -0.27 18.41
N GLU A 422 -5.78 0.50 17.38
CA GLU A 422 -4.83 1.66 17.38
C GLU A 422 -3.76 1.61 18.49
N GLU A 423 -2.44 1.65 18.27
CA GLU A 423 -1.59 2.40 17.32
C GLU A 423 -0.35 1.57 16.93
N GLY A 424 0.47 2.06 15.99
CA GLY A 424 1.81 1.50 15.72
C GLY A 424 2.10 1.16 14.26
N ASN A 425 2.74 2.10 13.56
CA ASN A 425 3.41 1.86 12.30
C ASN A 425 4.51 0.79 12.49
N ASN A 426 4.48 -0.29 11.70
CA ASN A 426 5.60 -0.88 10.94
C ASN A 426 5.34 -2.36 10.59
N GLY A 427 5.82 -2.79 9.41
CA GLY A 427 6.15 -4.21 9.18
C GLY A 427 5.10 -5.09 8.48
N GLY A 428 4.64 -4.73 7.28
CA GLY A 428 3.85 -5.63 6.43
C GLY A 428 4.71 -6.52 5.53
N SER A 429 4.96 -7.77 5.96
CA SER A 429 5.23 -8.98 5.13
C SER A 429 5.59 -10.20 6.00
N LEU A 430 5.94 -10.01 7.28
CA LEU A 430 6.49 -11.05 8.15
C LEU A 430 5.45 -11.69 9.09
N ASP A 431 4.36 -10.98 9.40
CA ASP A 431 3.30 -11.50 10.29
C ASP A 431 2.61 -12.75 9.73
N VAL A 432 2.68 -12.96 8.41
CA VAL A 432 2.16 -14.15 7.73
C VAL A 432 3.10 -15.35 7.84
N ILE A 433 4.42 -15.10 7.95
CA ILE A 433 5.40 -16.14 8.30
C ILE A 433 5.22 -16.53 9.78
N TYR A 434 4.84 -15.57 10.64
CA TYR A 434 4.63 -15.79 12.07
C TYR A 434 3.36 -16.59 12.42
N GLU A 435 2.20 -16.28 11.83
CA GLU A 435 0.96 -17.08 12.02
C GLU A 435 1.13 -18.53 11.55
N TYR A 436 1.91 -18.72 10.49
CA TYR A 436 2.20 -20.01 9.88
C TYR A 436 3.05 -20.99 10.73
N TYR A 437 3.82 -20.49 11.69
CA TYR A 437 4.59 -21.36 12.61
C TYR A 437 3.91 -21.60 13.96
N ASN A 438 3.04 -20.69 14.43
CA ASN A 438 2.28 -20.89 15.67
C ASN A 438 1.14 -21.91 15.50
N ASP A 439 0.47 -21.95 14.34
CA ASP A 439 -0.58 -22.95 14.08
C ASP A 439 -0.03 -24.39 13.92
N TYR A 440 1.26 -24.54 13.62
CA TYR A 440 1.93 -25.85 13.54
C TYR A 440 2.11 -26.50 14.93
N TYR A 441 2.46 -25.71 15.96
CA TYR A 441 2.72 -26.23 17.31
C TYR A 441 1.46 -26.50 18.13
N ASN A 442 0.40 -25.71 17.96
CA ASN A 442 -0.89 -25.92 18.64
C ASN A 442 -1.60 -27.25 18.28
N LYS A 443 -1.18 -27.93 17.20
CA LYS A 443 -1.71 -29.26 16.81
C LYS A 443 -0.89 -30.44 17.32
N ASN A 444 0.41 -30.29 17.55
CA ASN A 444 1.25 -31.37 18.08
C ASN A 444 1.15 -31.51 19.60
N ASP A 445 0.82 -30.44 20.34
CA ASP A 445 0.64 -30.52 21.80
C ASP A 445 -0.66 -31.26 22.22
N ARG A 446 -1.59 -31.55 21.28
CA ARG A 446 -2.75 -32.42 21.56
C ARG A 446 -2.43 -33.92 21.58
N TYR A 447 -1.25 -34.33 21.14
CA TYR A 447 -0.85 -35.75 21.11
C TYR A 447 0.08 -36.18 22.26
N ILE A 448 0.53 -35.24 23.09
CA ILE A 448 1.45 -35.53 24.22
C ILE A 448 0.71 -35.57 25.59
N ASN A 449 -0.53 -35.08 25.68
CA ASN A 449 -1.33 -35.13 26.92
C ASN A 449 -2.47 -36.15 26.84
N ASN A 450 -2.14 -37.44 26.73
CA ASN A 450 -3.04 -38.52 27.12
C ASN A 450 -2.49 -39.21 28.36
N ASN A 451 -2.75 -38.61 29.53
CA ASN A 451 -3.02 -39.31 30.80
C ASN A 451 -3.10 -38.31 31.96
N PHE A 452 -4.20 -37.56 32.06
CA PHE A 452 -4.67 -37.04 33.35
C PHE A 452 -6.19 -36.92 33.31
N ASN A 453 -6.87 -38.07 33.32
CA ASN A 453 -8.29 -38.15 33.61
C ASN A 453 -8.50 -39.14 34.77
N THR A 454 -8.32 -38.66 35.99
CA THR A 454 -9.06 -39.14 37.16
C THR A 454 -8.84 -38.17 38.33
N LEU A 455 -9.73 -37.20 38.49
CA LEU A 455 -10.28 -36.78 39.78
C LEU A 455 -11.36 -35.73 39.52
N GLY A 456 -12.61 -36.13 39.74
CA GLY A 456 -13.72 -35.19 39.77
C GLY A 456 -13.66 -34.35 41.04
N MET A 457 -14.08 -33.09 40.95
CA MET A 457 -15.19 -32.54 41.72
C MET A 457 -15.31 -31.02 41.53
N THR A 458 -16.58 -30.61 41.48
CA THR A 458 -17.17 -29.36 42.00
C THR A 458 -16.67 -28.01 41.50
N SER A 459 -17.58 -27.35 40.79
CA SER A 459 -17.77 -25.91 40.74
C SER A 459 -17.65 -25.25 42.12
N ASN A 460 -16.65 -24.40 42.30
CA ASN A 460 -16.61 -23.19 43.11
C ASN A 460 -15.14 -22.79 43.22
N ASN A 461 -14.73 -21.69 42.56
CA ASN A 461 -13.61 -20.82 42.97
C ASN A 461 -13.49 -19.67 41.96
N LEU A 462 -14.33 -18.65 42.16
CA LEU A 462 -14.09 -17.29 41.64
C LEU A 462 -13.31 -16.43 42.67
N ASN A 463 -12.83 -17.04 43.76
CA ASN A 463 -12.17 -16.36 44.87
C ASN A 463 -10.62 -16.47 44.85
N ASP A 464 -10.01 -17.29 43.99
CA ASP A 464 -8.54 -17.41 43.92
C ASP A 464 -7.86 -16.23 43.21
N PHE A 465 -8.62 -15.35 42.55
CA PHE A 465 -8.07 -14.16 41.90
C PHE A 465 -7.71 -13.02 42.86
N ASP A 466 -8.29 -13.00 44.06
CA ASP A 466 -7.96 -11.99 45.07
C ASP A 466 -6.73 -12.38 45.92
N GLU A 467 -6.31 -13.65 45.95
CA GLU A 467 -5.04 -14.06 46.59
C GLU A 467 -3.80 -13.77 45.72
N ILE A 468 -3.92 -13.71 44.38
CA ILE A 468 -2.83 -13.27 43.50
C ILE A 468 -2.55 -11.76 43.69
N LYS A 469 -3.51 -10.99 44.22
CA LYS A 469 -3.34 -9.54 44.48
C LYS A 469 -2.50 -9.25 45.73
N SER A 470 -2.37 -10.15 46.70
CA SER A 470 -1.71 -9.84 47.98
C SER A 470 -0.20 -10.07 48.01
N TYR A 471 0.40 -10.65 46.97
CA TYR A 471 1.87 -10.80 46.86
C TYR A 471 2.57 -9.71 46.04
N LYS A 472 1.81 -8.78 45.45
CA LYS A 472 2.33 -7.82 44.47
C LYS A 472 2.59 -6.46 45.13
N ASN A 473 3.68 -6.30 45.87
CA ASN A 473 4.14 -4.94 46.20
C ASN A 473 5.62 -4.72 46.58
N ASN A 474 6.57 -5.64 46.33
CA ASN A 474 7.99 -5.29 46.51
C ASN A 474 9.02 -6.10 45.71
N VAL A 475 8.62 -6.80 44.64
CA VAL A 475 9.56 -7.64 43.89
C VAL A 475 10.27 -6.79 42.83
N ASN A 476 11.60 -6.77 42.89
CA ASN A 476 12.55 -6.06 42.02
C ASN A 476 12.05 -5.82 40.58
N ASN A 477 12.31 -4.62 40.05
CA ASN A 477 12.04 -4.22 38.66
C ASN A 477 12.77 -5.06 37.59
N ASN A 478 13.50 -6.12 37.94
CA ASN A 478 14.37 -6.86 37.02
C ASN A 478 13.72 -8.14 36.45
N TYR A 479 12.55 -8.53 36.94
CA TYR A 479 11.85 -9.74 36.51
C TYR A 479 10.81 -9.47 35.43
N ILE A 480 10.56 -10.46 34.58
CA ILE A 480 9.55 -10.43 33.52
C ILE A 480 8.16 -10.45 34.17
N PRO A 481 7.26 -9.53 33.82
CA PRO A 481 5.89 -9.58 34.31
C PRO A 481 5.21 -10.89 33.91
N ILE A 482 4.46 -11.51 34.85
CA ILE A 482 3.81 -12.83 34.69
C ILE A 482 3.03 -12.97 33.36
N ILE A 483 2.40 -11.87 32.90
CA ILE A 483 1.64 -11.83 31.64
C ILE A 483 2.48 -12.15 30.38
N PHE A 484 3.82 -12.07 30.45
CA PHE A 484 4.74 -12.35 29.35
C PHE A 484 5.48 -13.70 29.48
N ILE A 485 5.30 -14.46 30.57
CA ILE A 485 5.99 -15.76 30.76
C ILE A 485 5.70 -16.73 29.60
N ASN A 486 4.46 -16.73 29.09
CA ASN A 486 4.10 -17.57 27.95
C ASN A 486 4.88 -17.16 26.68
N ASP A 487 5.09 -15.85 26.45
CA ASP A 487 5.89 -15.38 25.32
C ASP A 487 7.35 -15.84 25.45
N VAL A 488 7.90 -15.85 26.67
CA VAL A 488 9.26 -16.36 26.96
C VAL A 488 9.37 -17.85 26.69
N LYS A 489 8.43 -18.65 27.19
CA LYS A 489 8.38 -20.11 26.96
C LYS A 489 8.23 -20.43 25.48
N ASP A 490 7.42 -19.66 24.75
CA ASP A 490 7.26 -19.78 23.30
C ASP A 490 8.58 -19.48 22.54
N ILE A 491 9.29 -18.42 22.93
CA ILE A 491 10.61 -18.10 22.35
C ILE A 491 11.59 -19.24 22.61
N TYR A 492 11.64 -19.76 23.83
CA TYR A 492 12.50 -20.88 24.19
C TYR A 492 12.19 -22.11 23.34
N LYS A 493 10.93 -22.57 23.33
CA LYS A 493 10.50 -23.75 22.56
C LYS A 493 10.79 -23.60 21.07
N LYS A 494 10.67 -22.39 20.53
CA LYS A 494 10.78 -22.13 19.09
C LYS A 494 12.20 -21.85 18.61
N PHE A 495 13.06 -21.23 19.41
CA PHE A 495 14.38 -20.82 18.93
C PHE A 495 15.54 -21.43 19.73
N ILE A 496 15.33 -21.81 20.99
CA ILE A 496 16.43 -22.23 21.88
C ILE A 496 16.43 -23.75 22.11
N ALA A 497 15.25 -24.36 22.27
CA ALA A 497 15.12 -25.78 22.56
C ALA A 497 15.80 -26.62 21.46
N ARG A 498 16.52 -27.65 21.89
CA ARG A 498 17.14 -28.61 20.97
C ARG A 498 16.11 -29.24 20.06
N ASP A 499 16.50 -29.48 18.82
CA ASP A 499 15.67 -30.04 17.76
C ASP A 499 14.51 -29.11 17.33
N SER A 500 14.55 -27.83 17.73
CA SER A 500 13.62 -26.86 17.19
C SER A 500 13.93 -26.58 15.72
N ILE A 501 12.87 -26.42 14.91
CA ILE A 501 12.96 -26.07 13.48
C ILE A 501 13.71 -24.75 13.26
N PHE A 502 13.68 -23.85 14.23
CA PHE A 502 14.39 -22.57 14.20
C PHE A 502 15.43 -22.48 15.32
N GLU A 503 16.00 -23.62 15.72
CA GLU A 503 17.11 -23.65 16.65
C GLU A 503 18.23 -22.72 16.16
N ILE A 504 18.53 -21.69 16.96
CA ILE A 504 19.61 -20.75 16.68
C ILE A 504 20.93 -21.35 17.18
N ASN A 505 22.00 -21.09 16.44
CA ASN A 505 23.33 -21.57 16.80
C ASN A 505 23.96 -20.68 17.88
N ILE A 506 23.70 -20.99 19.15
CA ILE A 506 24.27 -20.28 20.30
C ILE A 506 25.21 -21.18 21.10
N SER A 507 26.09 -20.57 21.88
CA SER A 507 27.03 -21.29 22.74
C SER A 507 26.31 -22.16 23.78
N ASN A 508 26.88 -23.34 24.07
CA ASN A 508 26.29 -24.28 25.04
C ASN A 508 26.19 -23.68 26.45
N SER A 509 27.07 -22.73 26.82
CA SER A 509 26.97 -21.98 28.08
C SER A 509 25.71 -21.13 28.15
N ILE A 510 25.39 -20.39 27.08
CA ILE A 510 24.18 -19.54 27.00
C ILE A 510 22.93 -20.42 26.97
N TYR A 511 22.94 -21.50 26.18
CA TYR A 511 21.86 -22.48 26.15
C TYR A 511 21.56 -23.07 27.55
N GLN A 512 22.59 -23.49 28.28
CA GLN A 512 22.44 -24.06 29.62
C GLN A 512 21.90 -23.03 30.61
N LYS A 513 22.37 -21.78 30.53
CA LYS A 513 21.88 -20.68 31.38
C LYS A 513 20.38 -20.44 31.17
N ILE A 514 19.95 -20.25 29.91
CA ILE A 514 18.54 -20.05 29.56
C ILE A 514 17.69 -21.26 29.96
N THR A 515 18.17 -22.47 29.67
CA THR A 515 17.45 -23.73 29.98
C THR A 515 17.27 -23.93 31.47
N ASN A 516 18.31 -23.65 32.28
CA ASN A 516 18.22 -23.76 33.73
C ASN A 516 17.24 -22.74 34.30
N GLU A 517 17.25 -21.51 33.80
CA GLU A 517 16.35 -20.46 34.27
C GLU A 517 14.88 -20.74 33.88
N ILE A 518 14.63 -21.34 32.71
CA ILE A 518 13.26 -21.64 32.24
C ILE A 518 12.70 -22.95 32.82
N ASN A 519 13.52 -24.00 32.98
CA ASN A 519 13.06 -25.31 33.42
C ASN A 519 13.15 -25.51 34.95
N ASN A 520 14.16 -24.91 35.60
CA ASN A 520 14.41 -25.09 37.03
C ASN A 520 14.16 -23.81 37.83
N GLY A 521 13.94 -22.66 37.18
CA GLY A 521 13.58 -21.42 37.84
C GLY A 521 12.13 -21.42 38.29
N ASP A 522 11.85 -20.75 39.40
CA ASP A 522 10.48 -20.42 39.78
C ASP A 522 9.87 -19.55 38.67
N GLU A 523 8.72 -19.97 38.13
CA GLU A 523 8.09 -19.30 36.98
C GLU A 523 7.86 -17.80 37.23
N GLU A 524 7.73 -17.39 38.50
CA GLU A 524 7.52 -16.01 38.93
C GLU A 524 8.78 -15.13 38.90
N PHE A 525 9.98 -15.70 38.70
CA PHE A 525 11.26 -15.01 38.86
C PHE A 525 12.21 -15.11 37.66
N ILE A 526 11.68 -15.14 36.43
CA ILE A 526 12.48 -15.07 35.20
C ILE A 526 13.01 -13.64 34.98
N LEU A 527 14.31 -13.47 34.71
CA LEU A 527 14.92 -12.16 34.47
C LEU A 527 14.55 -11.58 33.11
N LYS A 528 14.38 -10.25 33.03
CA LYS A 528 14.11 -9.52 31.77
C LYS A 528 15.20 -9.70 30.73
N GLU A 529 16.44 -9.88 31.19
CA GLU A 529 17.64 -9.97 30.36
C GLU A 529 17.97 -11.42 29.98
N ILE A 530 17.08 -12.39 30.24
CA ILE A 530 17.33 -13.82 30.00
C ILE A 530 17.83 -14.13 28.59
N PHE A 531 17.36 -13.39 27.58
CA PHE A 531 17.76 -13.59 26.18
C PHE A 531 18.85 -12.63 25.69
N ASP A 532 19.36 -11.72 26.51
CA ASP A 532 20.26 -10.65 26.04
C ASP A 532 21.60 -11.18 25.56
N GLU A 533 22.16 -12.18 26.24
CA GLU A 533 23.40 -12.84 25.81
C GLU A 533 23.20 -13.60 24.48
N ALA A 534 22.08 -14.31 24.34
CA ALA A 534 21.75 -15.03 23.10
C ALA A 534 21.49 -14.06 21.93
N ASP A 535 20.79 -12.95 22.17
CA ASP A 535 20.50 -11.93 21.16
C ASP A 535 21.79 -11.28 20.64
N ASN A 536 22.70 -10.94 21.56
CA ASN A 536 24.01 -10.41 21.21
C ASN A 536 24.85 -11.42 20.42
N GLU A 537 24.83 -12.70 20.78
CA GLU A 537 25.51 -13.75 20.04
C GLU A 537 24.93 -13.90 18.61
N VAL A 538 23.60 -13.90 18.47
CA VAL A 538 22.91 -13.94 17.18
C VAL A 538 23.24 -12.71 16.31
N LEU A 539 23.23 -11.52 16.88
CA LEU A 539 23.63 -10.30 16.16
C LEU A 539 25.09 -10.37 15.70
N ASN A 540 25.99 -10.92 16.52
CA ASN A 540 27.39 -11.13 16.15
C ASN A 540 27.53 -12.16 15.02
N ILE A 541 26.73 -13.22 15.01
CA ILE A 541 26.68 -14.22 13.94
C ILE A 541 26.20 -13.57 12.63
N LEU A 542 25.09 -12.83 12.68
CA LEU A 542 24.57 -12.10 11.53
C LEU A 542 25.61 -11.13 10.97
N TYR A 543 26.28 -10.38 11.85
CA TYR A 543 27.31 -9.42 11.49
C TYR A 543 28.53 -10.08 10.83
N THR A 544 29.11 -11.08 11.48
CA THR A 544 30.38 -11.70 11.09
C THR A 544 30.23 -12.55 9.84
N ASN A 545 29.14 -13.32 9.74
CA ASN A 545 29.01 -14.36 8.73
C ASN A 545 28.14 -13.95 7.53
N ILE A 546 27.11 -13.13 7.75
CA ILE A 546 26.06 -12.86 6.75
C ILE A 546 26.15 -11.43 6.22
N TYR A 547 26.27 -10.44 7.10
CA TYR A 547 26.15 -9.03 6.76
C TYR A 547 27.25 -8.55 5.80
N GLY A 548 28.50 -8.97 6.03
CA GLY A 548 29.61 -8.68 5.12
C GLY A 548 29.39 -9.21 3.70
N LYS A 549 28.76 -10.39 3.56
CA LYS A 549 28.39 -10.98 2.27
C LYS A 549 27.21 -10.25 1.65
N PHE A 550 26.20 -9.90 2.43
CA PHE A 550 25.07 -9.08 2.00
C PHE A 550 25.52 -7.74 1.40
N ILE A 551 26.41 -7.00 2.08
CA ILE A 551 26.96 -5.74 1.55
C ILE A 551 27.69 -5.97 0.23
N LYS A 552 28.51 -7.04 0.15
CA LYS A 552 29.21 -7.38 -1.08
C LYS A 552 28.23 -7.71 -2.21
N ALA A 553 27.16 -8.45 -1.92
CA ALA A 553 26.11 -8.76 -2.87
C ALA A 553 25.37 -7.50 -3.35
N GLN A 554 25.06 -6.55 -2.47
CA GLN A 554 24.46 -5.27 -2.85
C GLN A 554 25.40 -4.43 -3.73
N LYS A 555 26.69 -4.35 -3.39
CA LYS A 555 27.70 -3.66 -4.21
C LYS A 555 27.88 -4.31 -5.58
N ASN A 556 27.88 -5.64 -5.65
CA ASN A 556 27.98 -6.38 -6.90
C ASN A 556 26.72 -6.24 -7.74
N LYS A 557 25.53 -6.27 -7.14
CA LYS A 557 24.26 -6.02 -7.82
C LYS A 557 24.27 -4.65 -8.50
N LYS A 558 24.74 -3.62 -7.79
CA LYS A 558 24.95 -2.29 -8.36
C LYS A 558 25.95 -2.30 -9.51
N LEU A 559 27.09 -2.97 -9.35
CA LEU A 559 28.10 -3.09 -10.42
C LEU A 559 27.51 -3.75 -11.68
N PHE A 560 26.72 -4.82 -11.52
CA PHE A 560 26.04 -5.49 -12.62
C PHE A 560 24.97 -4.59 -13.27
N ASP A 561 24.15 -3.90 -12.48
CA ASP A 561 23.16 -2.95 -12.99
C ASP A 561 23.86 -1.82 -13.78
N ASP A 562 24.99 -1.29 -13.27
CA ASP A 562 25.83 -0.27 -13.91
C ASP A 562 26.52 -0.79 -15.19
N PHE A 563 27.00 -2.04 -15.21
CA PHE A 563 27.58 -2.68 -16.41
C PHE A 563 26.52 -2.97 -17.47
N GLU A 564 25.34 -3.44 -17.09
CA GLU A 564 24.24 -3.68 -18.03
C GLU A 564 23.77 -2.37 -18.68
N LEU A 565 23.82 -1.26 -17.94
CA LEU A 565 23.60 0.09 -18.47
C LEU A 565 24.70 0.56 -19.41
N MET A 566 25.96 0.15 -19.20
CA MET A 566 27.07 0.45 -20.10
C MET A 566 27.04 -0.40 -21.38
N ILE A 567 26.71 -1.68 -21.27
CA ILE A 567 26.60 -2.60 -22.41
C ILE A 567 25.41 -2.21 -23.29
N ASN A 568 24.27 -1.85 -22.70
CA ASN A 568 23.13 -1.30 -23.45
C ASN A 568 23.38 0.15 -23.96
N LYS A 569 24.54 0.75 -23.67
CA LYS A 569 25.02 2.03 -24.20
C LYS A 569 26.19 1.90 -25.18
N SER A 570 26.62 0.69 -25.52
CA SER A 570 27.58 0.42 -26.60
C SER A 570 26.80 0.03 -27.87
N PRO A 571 27.13 0.59 -29.04
CA PRO A 571 26.16 1.18 -29.94
C PRO A 571 25.59 0.21 -30.98
N GLU A 572 24.47 0.61 -31.58
CA GLU A 572 24.22 0.37 -33.01
C GLU A 572 25.53 0.67 -33.78
N GLU A 573 26.20 -0.40 -34.23
CA GLU A 573 26.93 -0.41 -35.50
C GLU A 573 25.96 -0.59 -36.65
#